data_AF-A0A8H5IFJ2-F1
#
_entry.id   AF-A0A8H5IFJ2-F1
#
_cell.length_a   1.000
_cell.length_b   1.000
_cell.length_c   1.000
_cell.angle_alpha   90.00
_cell.angle_beta   90.00
_cell.angle_gamma   90.00
#
_symmetry.space_group_name_H-M   'P 1'
#
loop_
_entity.id
_entity.type
_entity.pdbx_description
1 polymer ?
#
loop_
_entity_poly.entity_id
_entity_poly.type
_entity_poly.pdbx_seq_one_letter_code
_entity_poly.pdbx_strand_id
1 'polypeptide(L)'
;MESSGLHPSFANNAAPSEPYIRRAPSPPFIHIPPTGQCGVSAAPILLPSYEHVDSSQLTAHDVKIITQNMQQIATDRAADWSYEQRRDAQKLVDFLYLGPNSTAKDIKWLQEEGITMIAVARDARMAGVKLMGVEKAAKALNIEVRYIDLEGNDKLISSFPDIIRLINDHLLSVYHSQAKGRNKNGELLVDPSSFRRGKVLLTCETGNDRSAAIAAAYIMAVFGKDMITAVQFISIQRFCCAFDEDIKRKLQCWEDILRARSQVAMEQAVPSNPQHTKRHIDDVMDTSEDLNDKGEFALDQDRFNGRGSFAPFVDM
;
A
#
# COMPACT_ATOMS: atom_id res chain seq x y z
N MET A 1 -49.45 29.94 -39.85
CA MET A 1 -48.35 30.71 -40.47
C MET A 1 -47.44 31.09 -39.34
N GLU A 2 -46.46 30.27 -39.00
CA GLU A 2 -45.05 30.26 -39.45
C GLU A 2 -44.28 30.16 -38.11
N SER A 3 -43.17 29.46 -37.90
CA SER A 3 -42.29 28.66 -38.73
C SER A 3 -41.62 27.70 -37.74
N SER A 4 -41.85 26.40 -37.89
CA SER A 4 -41.09 25.35 -37.20
C SER A 4 -39.68 25.31 -37.78
N GLY A 5 -38.69 25.77 -37.01
CA GLY A 5 -37.28 25.68 -37.36
C GLY A 5 -36.84 24.22 -37.49
N LEU A 6 -36.77 23.76 -38.74
CA LEU A 6 -36.09 22.53 -39.13
C LEU A 6 -34.59 22.75 -39.02
N HIS A 7 -33.94 22.10 -38.05
CA HIS A 7 -32.51 21.83 -38.09
C HIS A 7 -32.32 20.40 -38.66
N PRO A 8 -31.81 20.23 -39.88
CA PRO A 8 -31.44 18.93 -40.40
C PRO A 8 -29.96 18.70 -40.11
N SER A 9 -29.65 17.93 -39.08
CA SER A 9 -28.37 17.22 -38.98
C SER A 9 -28.62 15.81 -38.44
N PHE A 10 -29.47 15.06 -39.14
CA PHE A 10 -29.52 13.60 -39.03
C PHE A 10 -28.37 13.02 -39.86
N ALA A 11 -27.15 13.11 -39.32
CA ALA A 11 -26.12 12.15 -39.69
C ALA A 11 -26.48 10.82 -38.99
N ASN A 12 -27.31 10.02 -39.65
CA ASN A 12 -27.89 8.75 -39.16
C ASN A 12 -26.88 7.59 -38.95
N ASN A 13 -25.59 7.87 -38.74
CA ASN A 13 -24.56 6.83 -38.62
C ASN A 13 -24.00 6.63 -37.21
N ALA A 14 -24.52 7.33 -36.21
CA ALA A 14 -24.12 7.13 -34.81
C ALA A 14 -25.36 6.80 -33.97
N ALA A 15 -25.58 5.51 -33.72
CA ALA A 15 -26.51 5.07 -32.69
C ALA A 15 -25.81 5.19 -31.33
N PRO A 16 -26.42 5.84 -30.32
CA PRO A 16 -25.85 5.87 -28.98
C PRO A 16 -25.81 4.44 -28.44
N SER A 17 -24.63 4.02 -27.94
CA SER A 17 -24.45 2.67 -27.38
C SER A 17 -25.22 2.48 -26.07
N GLU A 18 -25.56 3.57 -25.38
CA GLU A 18 -26.27 3.58 -24.10
C GLU A 18 -27.21 4.81 -23.99
N PRO A 19 -28.29 4.74 -23.19
CA PRO A 19 -29.17 5.87 -22.94
C PRO A 19 -28.43 7.06 -22.30
N TYR A 20 -28.78 8.28 -22.69
CA TYR A 20 -28.24 9.48 -22.05
C TYR A 20 -28.70 9.58 -20.59
N ILE A 21 -27.76 9.64 -19.64
CA ILE A 21 -28.05 9.77 -18.21
C ILE A 21 -27.61 11.16 -17.71
N ARG A 22 -28.48 11.86 -16.96
CA ARG A 22 -28.20 13.19 -16.40
C ARG A 22 -27.30 13.20 -15.15
N ARG A 23 -26.88 12.02 -14.68
CA ARG A 23 -25.96 11.89 -13.54
C ARG A 23 -24.54 11.73 -14.07
N ALA A 24 -23.56 12.22 -13.32
CA ALA A 24 -22.16 11.94 -13.60
C ALA A 24 -21.94 10.42 -13.72
N PRO A 25 -21.08 9.96 -14.65
CA PRO A 25 -20.78 8.53 -14.77
C PRO A 25 -20.28 8.00 -13.43
N SER A 26 -20.73 6.80 -13.06
CA SER A 26 -20.18 6.12 -11.88
C SER A 26 -18.70 5.81 -12.13
N PRO A 27 -17.82 5.91 -11.10
CA PRO A 27 -16.43 5.50 -11.23
C PRO A 27 -16.34 4.06 -11.77
N PRO A 28 -15.32 3.75 -12.56
CA PRO A 28 -15.12 2.40 -13.08
C PRO A 28 -14.95 1.41 -11.92
N PHE A 29 -15.57 0.24 -12.06
CA PHE A 29 -15.49 -0.83 -11.07
C PHE A 29 -14.11 -1.49 -11.09
N ILE A 30 -13.54 -1.71 -9.91
CA ILE A 30 -12.26 -2.41 -9.78
C ILE A 30 -12.51 -3.91 -9.66
N HIS A 31 -12.34 -4.60 -10.78
CA HIS A 31 -12.48 -6.04 -10.84
C HIS A 31 -11.28 -6.74 -10.20
N ILE A 32 -11.54 -7.48 -9.13
CA ILE A 32 -10.55 -8.38 -8.50
C ILE A 32 -10.81 -9.78 -9.05
N PRO A 33 -9.88 -10.35 -9.84
CA PRO A 33 -10.07 -11.69 -10.38
C PRO A 33 -10.28 -12.71 -9.26
N PRO A 34 -11.20 -13.67 -9.42
CA PRO A 34 -11.33 -14.76 -8.46
C PRO A 34 -10.06 -15.61 -8.50
N THR A 35 -9.55 -15.99 -7.33
CA THR A 35 -8.47 -16.95 -7.21
C THR A 35 -9.05 -18.36 -7.26
N GLY A 36 -8.66 -19.15 -8.26
CA GLY A 36 -8.88 -20.60 -8.25
C GLY A 36 -10.09 -21.19 -8.98
N GLN A 37 -10.79 -20.44 -9.83
CA GLN A 37 -11.89 -20.96 -10.64
C GLN A 37 -11.50 -21.35 -12.08
N CYS A 38 -10.37 -22.02 -12.32
CA CYS A 38 -10.15 -22.75 -13.60
C CYS A 38 -8.86 -23.60 -13.59
N GLY A 39 -8.81 -24.71 -12.82
CA GLY A 39 -7.82 -25.79 -13.02
C GLY A 39 -6.33 -25.47 -12.77
N VAL A 40 -5.94 -24.21 -12.60
CA VAL A 40 -4.56 -23.78 -12.32
C VAL A 40 -4.62 -22.71 -11.21
N SER A 41 -4.95 -23.12 -9.99
CA SER A 41 -4.97 -22.22 -8.84
C SER A 41 -3.60 -22.22 -8.16
N ALA A 42 -2.69 -21.36 -8.60
CA ALA A 42 -1.57 -21.02 -7.74
C ALA A 42 -2.10 -20.01 -6.70
N ALA A 43 -2.21 -20.44 -5.44
CA ALA A 43 -2.55 -19.54 -4.34
C ALA A 43 -1.61 -18.32 -4.37
N PRO A 44 -2.10 -17.08 -4.14
CA PRO A 44 -1.27 -15.90 -4.21
C PRO A 44 -0.10 -16.03 -3.22
N ILE A 45 1.08 -15.71 -3.73
CA ILE A 45 2.36 -15.86 -3.03
C ILE A 45 2.89 -14.47 -2.71
N LEU A 46 3.12 -14.19 -1.43
CA LEU A 46 3.87 -13.02 -1.02
C LEU A 46 5.34 -13.40 -0.85
N LEU A 47 6.15 -13.04 -1.83
CA LEU A 47 7.60 -12.96 -1.68
C LEU A 47 7.96 -11.49 -1.44
N PRO A 48 8.75 -11.17 -0.39
CA PRO A 48 9.24 -9.82 -0.17
C PRO A 48 9.98 -9.31 -1.41
N SER A 49 9.51 -8.21 -1.99
CA SER A 49 10.24 -7.46 -3.01
C SER A 49 10.90 -6.25 -2.37
N TYR A 50 12.14 -5.98 -2.74
CA TYR A 50 12.91 -4.81 -2.29
C TYR A 50 12.83 -3.64 -3.28
N GLU A 51 12.29 -3.88 -4.48
CA GLU A 51 12.29 -2.92 -5.59
C GLU A 51 11.21 -1.84 -5.47
N HIS A 52 10.15 -2.11 -4.71
CA HIS A 52 9.01 -1.20 -4.53
C HIS A 52 8.81 -0.79 -3.07
N VAL A 53 9.83 -1.01 -2.22
CA VAL A 53 9.80 -0.57 -0.83
C VAL A 53 10.37 0.84 -0.77
N ASP A 54 9.63 1.73 -0.14
CA ASP A 54 10.11 3.08 0.14
C ASP A 54 11.28 3.05 1.13
N SER A 55 12.48 3.31 0.63
CA SER A 55 13.72 3.32 1.42
C SER A 55 13.78 4.43 2.47
N SER A 56 12.92 5.45 2.36
CA SER A 56 12.79 6.49 3.41
C SER A 56 12.07 5.97 4.65
N GLN A 57 11.30 4.89 4.55
CA GLN A 57 10.60 4.27 5.67
C GLN A 57 11.25 2.97 6.15
N LEU A 58 11.77 2.16 5.22
CA LEU A 58 12.33 0.85 5.51
C LEU A 58 13.56 0.60 4.65
N THR A 59 14.71 0.32 5.27
CA THR A 59 15.87 -0.13 4.50
C THR A 59 15.66 -1.57 4.03
N ALA A 60 16.40 -2.00 3.00
CA ALA A 60 16.39 -3.40 2.57
C ALA A 60 16.81 -4.36 3.70
N HIS A 61 17.67 -3.91 4.62
CA HIS A 61 18.04 -4.68 5.80
C HIS A 61 16.86 -4.86 6.77
N ASP A 62 16.08 -3.80 7.00
CA ASP A 62 14.90 -3.84 7.86
C ASP A 62 13.82 -4.77 7.29
N VAL A 63 13.55 -4.69 5.98
CA VAL A 63 12.61 -5.61 5.31
C VAL A 63 13.09 -7.06 5.43
N LYS A 64 14.41 -7.30 5.30
CA LYS A 64 14.98 -8.63 5.50
C LYS A 64 14.76 -9.13 6.94
N ILE A 65 14.95 -8.28 7.95
CA ILE A 65 14.67 -8.64 9.34
C ILE A 65 13.18 -8.95 9.53
N ILE A 66 12.30 -8.06 9.06
CA ILE A 66 10.85 -8.15 9.24
C ILE A 66 10.26 -9.35 8.51
N THR A 67 10.74 -9.69 7.33
CA THR A 67 10.16 -10.78 6.53
C THR A 67 10.93 -12.09 6.67
N GLN A 68 12.19 -12.04 7.10
CA GLN A 68 13.16 -13.15 7.06
C GLN A 68 13.31 -13.76 5.65
N ASN A 69 12.95 -13.02 4.59
CA ASN A 69 12.88 -13.54 3.22
C ASN A 69 12.00 -14.79 3.07
N MET A 70 11.04 -14.98 3.97
CA MET A 70 10.17 -16.14 3.95
C MET A 70 9.00 -15.90 3.01
N GLN A 71 8.80 -16.84 2.10
CA GLN A 71 7.63 -16.90 1.24
C GLN A 71 6.37 -17.11 2.10
N GLN A 72 5.34 -16.29 1.88
CA GLN A 72 4.03 -16.46 2.50
C GLN A 72 3.06 -17.00 1.46
N ILE A 73 2.44 -18.14 1.76
CA ILE A 73 1.49 -18.81 0.88
C ILE A 73 0.10 -18.63 1.47
N ALA A 74 -0.83 -18.08 0.69
CA ALA A 74 -2.22 -17.99 1.12
C ALA A 74 -2.78 -19.41 1.31
N THR A 75 -3.36 -19.66 2.48
CA THR A 75 -4.04 -20.93 2.74
C THR A 75 -5.51 -20.75 2.41
N ASP A 76 -5.98 -21.37 1.32
CA ASP A 76 -7.39 -21.34 0.99
C ASP A 76 -8.18 -22.18 1.99
N ARG A 77 -8.96 -21.48 2.82
CA ARG A 77 -9.84 -22.07 3.82
C ARG A 77 -11.31 -21.92 3.44
N ALA A 78 -11.63 -21.54 2.20
CA ALA A 78 -13.01 -21.30 1.78
C ALA A 78 -13.89 -22.54 1.92
N ALA A 79 -13.35 -23.73 1.66
CA ALA A 79 -14.08 -24.99 1.81
C ALA A 79 -14.39 -25.34 3.27
N ASP A 80 -13.49 -25.00 4.20
CA ASP A 80 -13.62 -25.29 5.64
C ASP A 80 -14.12 -24.06 6.43
N TRP A 81 -14.56 -23.01 5.72
CA TRP A 81 -14.96 -21.76 6.35
C TRP A 81 -16.34 -21.91 7.00
N SER A 82 -16.43 -21.56 8.28
CA SER A 82 -17.69 -21.43 9.01
C SER A 82 -17.92 -19.98 9.42
N TYR A 83 -19.20 -19.58 9.54
CA TYR A 83 -19.56 -18.22 9.94
C TYR A 83 -18.93 -17.79 11.29
N GLU A 84 -18.70 -18.74 12.19
CA GLU A 84 -18.13 -18.48 13.52
C GLU A 84 -16.69 -17.97 13.45
N GLN A 85 -15.90 -18.40 12.46
CA GLN A 85 -14.50 -17.98 12.30
C GLN A 85 -14.34 -16.46 12.08
N ARG A 86 -15.42 -15.74 11.73
CA ARG A 86 -15.38 -14.26 11.69
C ARG A 86 -15.03 -13.62 13.05
N ARG A 87 -15.31 -14.34 14.15
CA ARG A 87 -15.06 -13.89 15.53
C ARG A 87 -13.63 -14.17 16.00
N ASP A 88 -12.90 -15.00 15.27
CA ASP A 88 -11.53 -15.37 15.56
C ASP A 88 -10.56 -14.44 14.83
N ALA A 89 -9.31 -14.38 15.28
CA ALA A 89 -8.25 -13.70 14.54
C ALA A 89 -7.58 -14.72 13.61
N GLN A 90 -7.20 -14.30 12.41
CA GLN A 90 -6.43 -15.14 11.47
C GLN A 90 -5.06 -14.56 11.22
N LYS A 91 -4.08 -15.45 11.11
CA LYS A 91 -2.73 -15.13 10.66
C LYS A 91 -2.78 -14.78 9.18
N LEU A 92 -2.38 -13.57 8.81
CA LEU A 92 -2.21 -13.17 7.41
C LEU A 92 -0.82 -13.59 6.93
N VAL A 93 0.21 -13.13 7.64
CA VAL A 93 1.61 -13.52 7.44
C VAL A 93 2.22 -13.88 8.78
N ASP A 94 3.43 -14.43 8.81
CA ASP A 94 4.07 -14.99 10.01
C ASP A 94 4.14 -14.09 11.26
N PHE A 95 3.97 -12.78 11.08
CA PHE A 95 4.00 -11.79 12.15
C PHE A 95 2.80 -10.84 12.19
N LEU A 96 1.83 -10.97 11.28
CA LEU A 96 0.67 -10.07 11.23
C LEU A 96 -0.62 -10.88 11.28
N TYR A 97 -1.42 -10.60 12.28
CA TYR A 97 -2.71 -11.21 12.53
C TYR A 97 -3.80 -10.15 12.39
N LEU A 98 -4.98 -10.56 11.93
CA LEU A 98 -6.13 -9.70 11.72
C LEU A 98 -7.34 -10.29 12.43
N GLY A 99 -8.04 -9.49 13.22
CA GLY A 99 -9.25 -9.95 13.92
C GLY A 99 -10.09 -8.85 14.56
N PRO A 100 -11.20 -9.21 15.21
CA PRO A 100 -12.05 -8.27 15.94
C PRO A 100 -11.45 -7.88 17.30
N ASN A 101 -11.91 -6.77 17.88
CA ASN A 101 -11.50 -6.32 19.22
C ASN A 101 -11.79 -7.33 20.35
N SER A 102 -12.64 -8.33 20.13
CA SER A 102 -12.88 -9.40 21.09
C SER A 102 -11.67 -10.31 21.28
N THR A 103 -10.92 -10.61 20.21
CA THR A 103 -9.75 -11.51 20.29
C THR A 103 -8.58 -10.86 21.03
N ALA A 104 -8.46 -9.53 20.96
CA ALA A 104 -7.50 -8.75 21.73
C ALA A 104 -7.74 -8.78 23.27
N LYS A 105 -8.82 -9.42 23.74
CA LYS A 105 -9.11 -9.63 25.17
C LYS A 105 -8.82 -11.06 25.63
N ASP A 106 -8.57 -11.99 24.70
CA ASP A 106 -8.32 -13.39 25.01
C ASP A 106 -6.86 -13.59 25.41
N ILE A 107 -6.60 -13.57 26.72
CA ILE A 107 -5.26 -13.72 27.28
C ILE A 107 -4.63 -15.05 26.88
N LYS A 108 -5.40 -16.13 26.86
CA LYS A 108 -4.87 -17.46 26.57
C LYS A 108 -4.42 -17.53 25.11
N TRP A 109 -5.28 -17.09 24.20
CA TRP A 109 -4.96 -17.07 22.77
C TRP A 109 -3.77 -16.14 22.46
N LEU A 110 -3.73 -14.94 23.05
CA LEU A 110 -2.62 -13.99 22.88
C LEU A 110 -1.28 -14.58 23.32
N GLN A 111 -1.29 -15.32 24.44
CA GLN A 111 -0.10 -15.99 24.97
C GLN A 111 0.34 -17.17 24.09
N GLU A 112 -0.60 -18.00 23.64
CA GLU A 112 -0.34 -19.16 22.78
C GLU A 112 0.23 -18.75 21.42
N GLU A 113 -0.33 -17.72 20.79
CA GLU A 113 0.19 -17.18 19.54
C GLU A 113 1.48 -16.36 19.74
N GLY A 114 1.74 -15.87 20.95
CA GLY A 114 2.90 -15.07 21.28
C GLY A 114 2.84 -13.66 20.68
N ILE A 115 1.67 -13.02 20.73
CA ILE A 115 1.48 -11.64 20.27
C ILE A 115 2.31 -10.68 21.13
N THR A 116 3.05 -9.76 20.50
CA THR A 116 3.92 -8.78 21.16
C THR A 116 3.38 -7.35 21.06
N MET A 117 2.51 -7.06 20.08
CA MET A 117 1.76 -5.80 19.99
C MET A 117 0.31 -6.02 19.56
N ILE A 118 -0.59 -5.22 20.13
CA ILE A 118 -1.97 -5.08 19.67
C ILE A 118 -2.14 -3.66 19.11
N ALA A 119 -2.40 -3.57 17.81
CA ALA A 119 -2.74 -2.34 17.11
C ALA A 119 -4.26 -2.26 16.92
N VAL A 120 -4.92 -1.36 17.63
CA VAL A 120 -6.38 -1.20 17.60
C VAL A 120 -6.75 -0.04 16.69
N ALA A 121 -7.19 -0.34 15.48
CA ALA A 121 -7.82 0.61 14.58
C ALA A 121 -9.25 0.90 15.05
N ARG A 122 -9.55 2.17 15.30
CA ARG A 122 -10.88 2.63 15.72
C ARG A 122 -11.19 3.98 15.09
N ASP A 123 -12.47 4.34 15.13
CA ASP A 123 -12.89 5.67 14.74
C ASP A 123 -12.30 6.74 15.69
N ALA A 124 -11.79 7.85 15.17
CA ALA A 124 -11.21 8.92 15.98
C ALA A 124 -12.19 9.51 17.00
N ARG A 125 -13.50 9.41 16.78
CA ARG A 125 -14.53 9.78 17.77
C ARG A 125 -14.45 8.93 19.05
N MET A 126 -13.82 7.76 18.97
CA MET A 126 -13.57 6.86 20.10
C MET A 126 -12.20 7.08 20.77
N ALA A 127 -11.44 8.12 20.40
CA ALA A 127 -10.10 8.35 20.93
C ALA A 127 -10.02 8.37 22.47
N GLY A 128 -11.05 8.94 23.12
CA GLY A 128 -11.16 8.99 24.58
C GLY A 128 -11.59 7.68 25.26
N VAL A 129 -12.04 6.68 24.50
CA VAL A 129 -12.59 5.42 25.03
C VAL A 129 -11.52 4.34 25.08
N LYS A 130 -10.97 4.10 26.26
CA LYS A 130 -10.02 3.00 26.45
C LYS A 130 -10.73 1.65 26.47
N LEU A 131 -10.18 0.68 25.74
CA LEU A 131 -10.69 -0.70 25.73
C LEU A 131 -10.14 -1.46 26.94
N MET A 132 -10.74 -1.28 28.11
CA MET A 132 -10.28 -1.85 29.39
C MET A 132 -9.93 -3.35 29.34
N GLY A 133 -10.71 -4.15 28.60
CA GLY A 133 -10.43 -5.58 28.44
C GLY A 133 -9.11 -5.85 27.70
N VAL A 134 -8.82 -5.06 26.66
CA VAL A 134 -7.59 -5.15 25.87
C VAL A 134 -6.41 -4.70 26.73
N GLU A 135 -6.53 -3.57 27.42
CA GLU A 135 -5.49 -3.06 28.34
C GLU A 135 -5.14 -4.06 29.44
N LYS A 136 -6.17 -4.71 30.02
CA LYS A 136 -5.97 -5.72 31.06
C LYS A 136 -5.24 -6.95 30.51
N ALA A 137 -5.64 -7.44 29.34
CA ALA A 137 -5.01 -8.58 28.70
C ALA A 137 -3.55 -8.28 28.32
N ALA A 138 -3.32 -7.11 27.73
CA ALA A 138 -2.00 -6.67 27.34
C ALA A 138 -1.07 -6.47 28.54
N LYS A 139 -1.56 -5.84 29.62
CA LYS A 139 -0.80 -5.68 30.87
C LYS A 139 -0.44 -7.04 31.50
N ALA A 140 -1.33 -8.03 31.43
CA ALA A 140 -1.07 -9.36 31.98
C ALA A 140 0.07 -10.09 31.25
N LEU A 141 0.25 -9.81 29.96
CA LEU A 141 1.24 -10.47 29.10
C LEU A 141 2.43 -9.58 28.72
N ASN A 142 2.47 -8.34 29.23
CA ASN A 142 3.45 -7.32 28.86
C ASN A 142 3.49 -7.05 27.34
N ILE A 143 2.31 -6.96 26.73
CA ILE A 143 2.11 -6.66 25.30
C ILE A 143 1.97 -5.16 25.10
N GLU A 144 2.58 -4.63 24.04
CA GLU A 144 2.42 -3.22 23.68
C GLU A 144 1.04 -2.97 23.04
N VAL A 145 0.31 -1.95 23.50
CA VAL A 145 -0.98 -1.56 22.90
C VAL A 145 -0.85 -0.21 22.23
N ARG A 146 -1.29 -0.13 20.97
CA ARG A 146 -1.33 1.12 20.20
C ARG A 146 -2.72 1.33 19.64
N TYR A 147 -3.33 2.46 19.95
CA TYR A 147 -4.59 2.88 19.33
C TYR A 147 -4.29 3.70 18.07
N ILE A 148 -4.97 3.35 16.99
CA ILE A 148 -4.92 4.03 15.71
C ILE A 148 -6.27 4.71 15.52
N ASP A 149 -6.31 6.00 15.79
CA ASP A 149 -7.51 6.84 15.72
C ASP A 149 -7.68 7.37 14.29
N LEU A 150 -8.64 6.80 13.55
CA LEU A 150 -8.87 7.13 12.14
C LEU A 150 -9.98 8.17 12.01
N GLU A 151 -9.65 9.34 11.46
CA GLU A 151 -10.56 10.46 11.20
C GLU A 151 -11.47 10.23 9.98
N GLY A 152 -12.01 9.01 9.83
CA GLY A 152 -12.86 8.63 8.71
C GLY A 152 -12.10 8.02 7.54
N ASN A 153 -12.88 7.71 6.50
CA ASN A 153 -12.43 6.95 5.34
C ASN A 153 -11.60 7.80 4.36
N ASP A 154 -11.82 9.11 4.34
CA ASP A 154 -11.14 10.11 3.50
C ASP A 154 -9.67 10.30 3.90
N LYS A 155 -9.36 10.25 5.20
CA LYS A 155 -7.98 10.40 5.73
C LYS A 155 -7.24 9.07 5.92
N LEU A 156 -7.82 7.97 5.45
CA LEU A 156 -7.22 6.64 5.62
C LEU A 156 -5.85 6.55 4.94
N ILE A 157 -5.71 7.05 3.70
CA ILE A 157 -4.44 6.98 2.96
C ILE A 157 -3.32 7.72 3.68
N SER A 158 -3.61 8.94 4.17
CA SER A 158 -2.61 9.74 4.89
C SER A 158 -2.14 9.10 6.20
N SER A 159 -2.93 8.19 6.77
CA SER A 159 -2.55 7.46 7.99
C SER A 159 -1.64 6.25 7.74
N PHE A 160 -1.63 5.67 6.53
CA PHE A 160 -0.86 4.46 6.24
C PHE A 160 0.65 4.61 6.52
N PRO A 161 1.34 5.69 6.10
CA PRO A 161 2.75 5.88 6.39
C PRO A 161 3.11 5.74 7.88
N ASP A 162 2.32 6.36 8.75
CA ASP A 162 2.57 6.34 10.20
C ASP A 162 2.23 5.01 10.83
N ILE A 163 1.16 4.35 10.38
CA ILE A 163 0.76 3.03 10.88
C ILE A 163 1.79 1.97 10.48
N ILE A 164 2.27 2.01 9.24
CA ILE A 164 3.30 1.09 8.75
C ILE A 164 4.58 1.26 9.56
N ARG A 165 5.03 2.51 9.75
CA ARG A 165 6.18 2.83 10.60
C ARG A 165 5.99 2.31 12.03
N LEU A 166 4.81 2.54 12.63
CA LEU A 166 4.50 2.06 13.98
C LEU A 166 4.63 0.53 14.10
N ILE A 167 4.12 -0.22 13.12
CA ILE A 167 4.21 -1.68 13.10
C ILE A 167 5.68 -2.12 12.93
N ASN A 168 6.40 -1.53 11.99
CA ASN A 168 7.79 -1.85 11.71
C ASN A 168 8.71 -1.55 12.90
N ASP A 169 8.57 -0.37 13.51
CA ASP A 169 9.33 0.06 14.68
C ASP A 169 9.19 -0.95 15.82
N HIS A 170 7.98 -1.47 16.05
CA HIS A 170 7.74 -2.51 17.05
C HIS A 170 8.45 -3.82 16.69
N LEU A 171 8.30 -4.31 15.46
CA LEU A 171 8.93 -5.56 15.01
C LEU A 171 10.46 -5.49 15.09
N LEU A 172 11.05 -4.37 14.69
CA LEU A 172 12.49 -4.12 14.76
C LEU A 172 12.95 -3.95 16.21
N SER A 173 12.18 -3.28 17.07
CA SER A 173 12.47 -3.15 18.50
C SER A 173 12.56 -4.53 19.18
N VAL A 174 11.61 -5.42 18.90
CA VAL A 174 11.65 -6.81 19.40
C VAL A 174 12.92 -7.52 18.94
N TYR A 175 13.29 -7.39 17.66
CA TYR A 175 14.54 -7.97 17.14
C TYR A 175 15.78 -7.38 17.83
N HIS A 176 15.86 -6.06 17.96
CA HIS A 176 17.00 -5.35 18.57
C HIS A 176 17.15 -5.69 20.06
N SER A 177 16.06 -5.92 20.78
CA SER A 177 16.08 -6.31 22.19
C SER A 177 16.81 -7.65 22.46
N GLN A 178 16.96 -8.48 21.42
CA GLN A 178 17.58 -9.80 21.50
C GLN A 178 19.06 -9.81 21.08
N ALA A 179 19.60 -8.66 20.65
CA ALA A 179 20.98 -8.56 20.22
C ALA A 179 21.96 -8.76 21.40
N LYS A 180 22.87 -9.72 21.27
CA LYS A 180 23.93 -10.00 22.25
C LYS A 180 25.17 -9.13 22.05
N GLY A 181 25.24 -8.38 20.95
CA GLY A 181 26.36 -7.53 20.58
C GLY A 181 26.28 -7.10 19.11
N ARG A 182 27.37 -6.55 18.59
CA ARG A 182 27.53 -6.20 17.17
C ARG A 182 28.73 -6.93 16.57
N ASN A 183 28.62 -7.31 15.30
CA ASN A 183 29.73 -7.85 14.55
C ASN A 183 30.70 -6.74 14.08
N LYS A 184 31.80 -7.12 13.42
CA LYS A 184 32.80 -6.18 12.90
C LYS A 184 32.24 -5.19 11.85
N ASN A 185 31.12 -5.54 11.22
CA ASN A 185 30.45 -4.73 10.21
C ASN A 185 29.34 -3.85 10.81
N GLY A 186 29.16 -3.88 12.14
CA GLY A 186 28.12 -3.12 12.85
C GLY A 186 26.74 -3.78 12.90
N GLU A 187 26.57 -4.97 12.31
CA GLU A 187 25.30 -5.71 12.34
C GLU A 187 25.07 -6.36 13.71
N LEU A 188 23.80 -6.46 14.12
CA LEU A 188 23.43 -7.04 15.40
C LEU A 188 23.64 -8.56 15.39
N LEU A 189 24.30 -9.06 16.43
CA LEU A 189 24.49 -10.49 16.65
C LEU A 189 23.29 -11.04 17.43
N VAL A 190 22.32 -11.56 16.69
CA VAL A 190 21.18 -12.30 17.24
C VAL A 190 21.43 -13.79 17.03
N ASP A 191 21.26 -14.56 18.09
CA ASP A 191 21.43 -16.00 18.08
C ASP A 191 20.24 -16.67 17.37
N PRO A 192 20.45 -17.37 16.24
CA PRO A 192 19.37 -17.97 15.47
C PRO A 192 18.54 -18.98 16.25
N SER A 193 19.13 -19.66 17.25
CA SER A 193 18.45 -20.69 18.03
C SER A 193 17.46 -20.13 19.05
N SER A 194 17.65 -18.88 19.47
CA SER A 194 16.80 -18.20 20.47
C SER A 194 16.00 -17.04 19.87
N PHE A 195 16.11 -16.83 18.55
CA PHE A 195 15.40 -15.77 17.85
C PHE A 195 13.89 -15.92 18.01
N ARG A 196 13.26 -14.87 18.52
CA ARG A 196 11.82 -14.69 18.56
C ARG A 196 11.44 -13.50 17.71
N ARG A 197 10.48 -13.71 16.81
CA ARG A 197 9.95 -12.62 16.01
C ARG A 197 8.88 -11.87 16.81
N GLY A 198 8.84 -10.54 16.66
CA GLY A 198 7.66 -9.78 17.06
C GLY A 198 6.43 -10.23 16.26
N LYS A 199 5.25 -10.19 16.89
CA LYS A 199 3.97 -10.54 16.27
C LYS A 199 2.92 -9.49 16.62
N VAL A 200 2.24 -9.01 15.60
CA VAL A 200 1.28 -7.92 15.70
C VAL A 200 -0.11 -8.43 15.44
N LEU A 201 -1.02 -8.17 16.38
CA LEU A 201 -2.45 -8.32 16.18
C LEU A 201 -3.05 -6.97 15.80
N LEU A 202 -3.53 -6.84 14.57
CA LEU A 202 -4.26 -5.68 14.09
C LEU A 202 -5.77 -5.93 14.24
N THR A 203 -6.45 -5.05 14.97
CA THR A 203 -7.90 -5.18 15.20
C THR A 203 -8.68 -3.95 14.84
N CYS A 204 -9.96 -4.15 14.51
CA CYS A 204 -10.99 -3.10 14.61
C CYS A 204 -12.23 -3.68 15.30
N GLU A 205 -13.36 -2.96 15.29
CA GLU A 205 -14.59 -3.41 15.96
C GLU A 205 -15.02 -4.81 15.51
N THR A 206 -15.01 -5.08 14.20
CA THR A 206 -15.39 -6.38 13.63
C THR A 206 -14.22 -7.16 13.01
N GLY A 207 -13.09 -6.50 12.77
CA GLY A 207 -11.93 -7.08 12.10
C GLY A 207 -12.08 -7.26 10.60
N ASN A 208 -13.05 -6.60 9.95
CA ASN A 208 -13.40 -6.84 8.54
C ASN A 208 -13.09 -5.66 7.62
N ASP A 209 -13.06 -4.45 8.17
CA ASP A 209 -13.15 -3.19 7.44
C ASP A 209 -11.85 -2.38 7.59
N ARG A 210 -11.76 -1.44 8.54
CA ARG A 210 -10.59 -0.56 8.71
C ARG A 210 -9.28 -1.32 8.91
N SER A 211 -9.29 -2.33 9.79
CA SER A 211 -8.10 -3.15 10.05
C SER A 211 -7.69 -3.96 8.83
N ALA A 212 -8.65 -4.43 8.01
CA ALA A 212 -8.35 -5.15 6.77
C ALA A 212 -7.71 -4.22 5.73
N ALA A 213 -8.20 -2.98 5.60
CA ALA A 213 -7.60 -1.97 4.72
C ALA A 213 -6.15 -1.62 5.13
N ILE A 214 -5.91 -1.43 6.44
CA ILE A 214 -4.55 -1.22 6.97
C ILE A 214 -3.66 -2.43 6.71
N ALA A 215 -4.16 -3.65 6.93
CA ALA A 215 -3.41 -4.87 6.66
C ALA A 215 -3.01 -4.99 5.17
N ALA A 216 -3.93 -4.66 4.26
CA ALA A 216 -3.65 -4.63 2.82
C ALA A 216 -2.57 -3.60 2.48
N ALA A 217 -2.71 -2.36 2.96
CA ALA A 217 -1.72 -1.30 2.75
C ALA A 217 -0.33 -1.67 3.30
N TYR A 218 -0.29 -2.35 4.46
CA TYR A 218 0.95 -2.85 5.05
C TYR A 218 1.58 -3.97 4.21
N ILE A 219 0.79 -4.95 3.74
CA ILE A 219 1.29 -6.01 2.86
C ILE A 219 1.85 -5.42 1.57
N MET A 220 1.14 -4.46 0.95
CA MET A 220 1.62 -3.78 -0.25
C MET A 220 2.97 -3.10 -0.01
N ALA A 221 3.11 -2.36 1.09
CA ALA A 221 4.32 -1.61 1.42
C ALA A 221 5.52 -2.50 1.78
N VAL A 222 5.31 -3.59 2.52
CA VAL A 222 6.40 -4.43 3.03
C VAL A 222 6.78 -5.56 2.07
N PHE A 223 5.83 -6.07 1.29
CA PHE A 223 6.08 -7.13 0.30
C PHE A 223 6.21 -6.60 -1.12
N GLY A 224 6.03 -5.29 -1.35
CA GLY A 224 6.11 -4.66 -2.66
C GLY A 224 5.10 -5.25 -3.65
N LYS A 225 3.86 -5.48 -3.20
CA LYS A 225 2.79 -6.09 -3.99
C LYS A 225 1.75 -5.07 -4.41
N ASP A 226 1.14 -5.32 -5.56
CA ASP A 226 0.00 -4.55 -6.03
C ASP A 226 -1.24 -4.76 -5.16
N MET A 227 -2.21 -3.84 -5.30
CA MET A 227 -3.45 -3.86 -4.54
C MET A 227 -4.25 -5.15 -4.78
N ILE A 228 -4.30 -5.65 -6.02
CA ILE A 228 -5.08 -6.83 -6.40
C ILE A 228 -4.56 -8.07 -5.66
N THR A 229 -3.25 -8.29 -5.71
CA THR A 229 -2.56 -9.40 -5.05
C THR A 229 -2.74 -9.34 -3.54
N ALA A 230 -2.60 -8.16 -2.94
CA ALA A 230 -2.76 -7.97 -1.50
C ALA A 230 -4.20 -8.28 -1.05
N VAL A 231 -5.21 -7.76 -1.77
CA VAL A 231 -6.62 -8.00 -1.46
C VAL A 231 -6.98 -9.47 -1.66
N GLN A 232 -6.54 -10.11 -2.76
CA GLN A 232 -6.75 -11.55 -2.97
C GLN A 232 -6.14 -12.37 -1.83
N PHE A 233 -4.88 -12.10 -1.47
CA PHE A 233 -4.20 -12.81 -0.40
C PHE A 233 -4.96 -12.72 0.94
N ILE A 234 -5.37 -11.52 1.33
CA ILE A 234 -6.14 -11.33 2.57
C ILE A 234 -7.51 -11.99 2.48
N SER A 235 -8.19 -11.89 1.34
CA SER A 235 -9.53 -12.45 1.15
C SER A 235 -9.52 -13.98 1.24
N ILE A 236 -8.42 -14.63 0.86
CA ILE A 236 -8.24 -16.08 1.02
C ILE A 236 -7.96 -16.44 2.48
N GLN A 237 -7.10 -15.68 3.18
CA GLN A 237 -6.73 -15.96 4.57
C GLN A 237 -7.87 -15.65 5.56
N ARG A 238 -8.60 -14.56 5.34
CA ARG A 238 -9.76 -14.12 6.13
C ARG A 238 -10.89 -13.72 5.18
N PHE A 239 -11.68 -14.72 4.79
CA PHE A 239 -12.80 -14.59 3.85
C PHE A 239 -13.84 -13.53 4.21
N CYS A 240 -14.00 -13.20 5.49
CA CYS A 240 -14.97 -12.20 5.95
C CYS A 240 -14.49 -10.74 5.86
N CYS A 241 -13.29 -10.47 5.32
CA CYS A 241 -12.84 -9.10 5.05
C CYS A 241 -13.70 -8.43 3.98
N ALA A 242 -14.03 -7.15 4.19
CA ALA A 242 -14.84 -6.35 3.29
C ALA A 242 -13.94 -5.31 2.60
N PHE A 243 -13.71 -5.52 1.31
CA PHE A 243 -13.05 -4.54 0.44
C PHE A 243 -14.08 -3.96 -0.52
N ASP A 244 -14.78 -2.91 -0.07
CA ASP A 244 -15.67 -2.17 -0.94
C ASP A 244 -14.90 -1.38 -2.02
N GLU A 245 -15.62 -0.86 -3.00
CA GLU A 245 -15.01 -0.10 -4.09
C GLU A 245 -14.24 1.14 -3.62
N ASP A 246 -14.62 1.72 -2.49
CA ASP A 246 -13.97 2.90 -1.95
C ASP A 246 -12.61 2.56 -1.32
N ILE A 247 -12.52 1.48 -0.57
CA ILE A 247 -11.27 0.95 -0.04
C ILE A 247 -10.37 0.47 -1.17
N LYS A 248 -10.90 -0.23 -2.18
CA LYS A 248 -10.09 -0.67 -3.34
C LYS A 248 -9.45 0.52 -4.06
N ARG A 249 -10.21 1.59 -4.33
CA ARG A 249 -9.66 2.82 -4.94
C ARG A 249 -8.57 3.44 -4.08
N LYS A 250 -8.76 3.49 -2.76
CA LYS A 250 -7.74 4.05 -1.86
C LYS A 250 -6.47 3.21 -1.81
N LEU A 251 -6.60 1.89 -1.81
CA LEU A 251 -5.47 0.99 -1.92
C LEU A 251 -4.77 1.18 -3.27
N GLN A 252 -5.51 1.37 -4.37
CA GLN A 252 -4.90 1.68 -5.66
C GLN A 252 -4.15 3.02 -5.65
N CYS A 253 -4.73 4.08 -5.07
CA CYS A 253 -4.01 5.34 -4.86
C CYS A 253 -2.77 5.17 -3.97
N TRP A 254 -2.86 4.31 -2.95
CA TRP A 254 -1.72 3.97 -2.10
C TRP A 254 -0.61 3.25 -2.87
N GLU A 255 -0.97 2.36 -3.80
CA GLU A 255 -0.02 1.71 -4.70
C GLU A 255 0.74 2.74 -5.55
N ASP A 256 0.02 3.71 -6.11
CA ASP A 256 0.64 4.80 -6.89
C ASP A 256 1.61 5.63 -6.03
N ILE A 257 1.24 5.91 -4.77
CA ILE A 257 2.11 6.59 -3.81
C ILE A 257 3.36 5.75 -3.51
N LEU A 258 3.22 4.44 -3.28
CA LEU A 258 4.36 3.55 -3.04
C LEU A 258 5.32 3.51 -4.23
N ARG A 259 4.79 3.38 -5.46
CA ARG A 259 5.61 3.40 -6.68
C ARG A 259 6.35 4.73 -6.83
N ALA A 260 5.66 5.85 -6.65
CA ALA A 260 6.29 7.17 -6.71
C ALA A 260 7.40 7.35 -5.66
N ARG A 261 7.16 6.91 -4.42
CA ARG A 261 8.15 6.99 -3.34
C ARG A 261 9.38 6.13 -3.60
N SER A 262 9.19 4.91 -4.12
CA SER A 262 10.30 4.04 -4.52
C SER A 262 11.14 4.66 -5.64
N GLN A 263 10.51 5.25 -6.66
CA GLN A 263 11.22 5.93 -7.76
C GLN A 263 12.07 7.10 -7.27
N VAL A 264 11.51 7.98 -6.43
CA VAL A 264 12.24 9.11 -5.85
C VAL A 264 13.41 8.64 -4.99
N ALA A 265 13.20 7.59 -4.19
CA ALA A 265 14.27 6.99 -3.39
C ALA A 265 15.42 6.45 -4.27
N MET A 266 15.10 5.79 -5.38
CA MET A 266 16.09 5.30 -6.34
C MET A 266 16.86 6.45 -7.00
N GLU A 267 16.18 7.52 -7.42
CA GLU A 267 16.82 8.71 -8.01
C GLU A 267 17.76 9.41 -7.03
N GLN A 268 17.38 9.53 -5.76
CA GLN A 268 18.23 10.13 -4.72
C GLN A 268 19.48 9.28 -4.41
N ALA A 269 19.41 7.97 -4.61
CA ALA A 269 20.55 7.08 -4.42
C ALA A 269 21.55 7.13 -5.59
N VAL A 270 21.15 7.62 -6.77
CA VAL A 270 22.06 7.83 -7.90
C VAL A 270 22.78 9.17 -7.69
N PRO A 271 24.13 9.20 -7.59
CA PRO A 271 24.85 10.46 -7.47
C PRO A 271 24.56 11.34 -8.67
N SER A 272 24.13 12.58 -8.41
CA SER A 272 23.86 13.56 -9.45
C SER A 272 25.11 13.76 -10.30
N ASN A 273 25.03 13.41 -11.58
CA ASN A 273 26.07 13.77 -12.53
C ASN A 273 26.04 15.31 -12.63
N PRO A 274 27.11 16.05 -12.28
CA PRO A 274 27.09 17.52 -12.18
C PRO A 274 26.86 18.23 -13.53
N GLN A 275 26.70 17.48 -14.63
CA GLN A 275 26.50 18.01 -15.98
C GLN A 275 25.05 18.46 -16.28
N HIS A 276 24.07 18.15 -15.43
CA HIS A 276 22.66 18.53 -15.63
C HIS A 276 22.09 19.38 -14.49
N THR A 277 22.88 20.32 -13.96
CA THR A 277 22.28 21.44 -13.23
C THR A 277 21.40 22.23 -14.19
N LYS A 278 20.15 22.51 -13.82
CA LYS A 278 19.31 23.51 -14.52
C LYS A 278 20.17 24.76 -14.70
N ARG A 279 20.53 25.10 -15.94
CA ARG A 279 21.23 26.36 -16.24
C ARG A 279 20.32 27.50 -15.78
N HIS A 280 20.85 28.39 -14.95
CA HIS A 280 20.12 29.58 -14.54
C HIS A 280 19.93 30.46 -15.78
N ILE A 281 18.80 31.16 -15.91
CA ILE A 281 18.52 31.96 -17.12
C ILE A 281 19.60 33.04 -17.38
N ASP A 282 20.27 33.49 -16.32
CA ASP A 282 21.38 34.44 -16.40
C ASP A 282 22.64 33.87 -17.07
N ASP A 283 22.84 32.54 -17.10
CA ASP A 283 23.98 31.92 -17.78
C ASP A 283 23.87 31.98 -19.32
N VAL A 284 22.70 32.35 -19.85
CA VAL A 284 22.42 32.40 -21.28
C VAL A 284 22.40 33.84 -21.82
N MET A 285 22.47 34.85 -20.95
CA MET A 285 22.40 36.27 -21.32
C MET A 285 23.72 37.02 -21.17
N ASP A 286 24.86 36.36 -20.95
CA ASP A 286 26.16 37.02 -21.10
C ASP A 286 26.51 37.10 -22.59
N THR A 287 25.90 38.09 -23.24
CA THR A 287 26.15 38.42 -24.65
C THR A 287 27.37 39.34 -24.72
N SER A 288 28.53 38.83 -24.35
CA SER A 288 29.80 39.45 -24.76
C SER A 288 30.10 38.96 -26.18
N GLU A 289 30.13 39.91 -27.10
CA GLU A 289 30.31 39.70 -28.54
C GLU A 289 31.72 39.17 -28.86
N ASP A 290 31.95 37.86 -28.66
CA ASP A 290 33.12 37.17 -29.23
C ASP A 290 32.69 36.35 -30.45
N LEU A 291 32.87 36.96 -31.62
CA LEU A 291 32.51 36.47 -32.95
C LEU A 291 33.39 35.29 -33.43
N ASN A 292 33.58 34.24 -32.63
CA ASN A 292 34.32 33.08 -33.13
C ASN A 292 34.02 31.70 -32.51
N ASP A 293 32.95 31.52 -31.74
CA ASP A 293 32.56 30.18 -31.28
C ASP A 293 31.44 29.59 -32.16
N LYS A 294 31.80 28.58 -32.96
CA LYS A 294 30.86 27.76 -33.75
C LYS A 294 30.19 26.72 -32.87
N GLY A 295 29.53 27.16 -31.80
CA GLY A 295 28.58 26.35 -31.08
C GLY A 295 27.27 26.32 -31.85
N GLU A 296 26.85 25.14 -32.30
CA GLU A 296 25.49 24.91 -32.80
C GLU A 296 24.48 25.36 -31.73
N PHE A 297 23.93 26.55 -31.89
CA PHE A 297 22.76 26.98 -31.12
C PHE A 297 21.59 26.11 -31.55
N ALA A 298 21.29 25.07 -30.77
CA ALA A 298 20.04 24.33 -30.93
C ALA A 298 18.88 25.30 -30.71
N LEU A 299 18.21 25.69 -31.79
CA LEU A 299 17.05 26.57 -31.75
C LEU A 299 15.85 25.78 -31.20
N ASP A 300 14.86 26.45 -30.60
CA ASP A 300 13.63 25.78 -30.08
C ASP A 300 12.93 24.93 -31.17
N GLN A 301 13.17 25.25 -32.44
CA GLN A 301 12.75 24.48 -33.60
C GLN A 301 13.28 23.04 -33.62
N ASP A 302 14.53 22.81 -33.19
CA ASP A 302 15.19 21.51 -33.25
C ASP A 302 14.60 20.51 -32.26
N ARG A 303 13.91 20.99 -31.22
CA ARG A 303 13.16 20.17 -30.26
C ARG A 303 12.03 19.37 -30.90
N PHE A 304 11.51 19.84 -32.05
CA PHE A 304 10.37 19.26 -32.73
C PHE A 304 10.75 18.43 -33.96
N ASN A 305 12.03 18.41 -34.34
CA ASN A 305 12.52 17.59 -35.45
C ASN A 305 12.40 16.10 -35.11
N GLY A 306 11.72 15.33 -35.98
CA GLY A 306 11.53 13.88 -35.81
C GLY A 306 10.22 13.46 -35.13
N ARG A 307 9.38 14.39 -34.66
CA ARG A 307 8.01 14.06 -34.26
C ARG A 307 7.13 14.01 -35.51
N GLY A 308 6.55 12.85 -35.80
CA GLY A 308 5.49 12.73 -36.81
C GLY A 308 4.36 13.72 -36.50
N SER A 309 3.68 14.25 -37.53
CA SER A 309 2.61 15.24 -37.34
C SER A 309 1.49 14.63 -36.49
N PHE A 310 1.49 14.92 -35.20
CA PHE A 310 0.37 14.59 -34.33
C PHE A 310 -0.70 15.67 -34.52
N ALA A 311 -1.56 15.46 -35.51
CA ALA A 311 -2.80 16.20 -35.65
C ALA A 311 -3.89 15.40 -34.90
N PRO A 312 -4.30 15.81 -33.68
CA PRO A 312 -5.27 15.06 -32.90
C PRO A 312 -6.67 15.01 -33.52
N PHE A 313 -6.93 15.83 -34.55
CA PHE A 313 -8.16 15.82 -35.31
C PHE A 313 -7.85 16.03 -36.80
N VAL A 314 -8.52 15.26 -37.65
CA VAL A 314 -8.50 15.41 -39.10
C VAL A 314 -9.85 16.05 -39.45
N ASP A 315 -9.83 17.24 -40.06
CA ASP A 315 -11.04 17.79 -40.68
C ASP A 315 -11.39 16.92 -41.90
N MET A 316 -12.67 16.52 -41.99
CA MET A 316 -13.21 15.72 -43.09
C MET A 316 -13.37 16.53 -44.37
#